data_AF-K4IF63-F1
#
_entry.id   AF-K4IF63-F1
#
_cell.length_a   1.000
_cell.length_b   1.000
_cell.length_c   1.000
_cell.angle_alpha   90.00
_cell.angle_beta   90.00
_cell.angle_gamma   90.00
#
_symmetry.space_group_name_H-M   'P 1'
#
loop_
_entity.id
_entity.type
_entity.pdbx_description
1 polymer ?
#
loop_
_entity_poly.entity_id
_entity_poly.type
_entity_poly.pdbx_seq_one_letter_code
_entity_poly.pdbx_strand_id
1 'polypeptide(L)'
;MIEKILNTKKINYSSNLNASNLRQKIEDVFKQSNLSFVGRFTSQNEFGTYDKWTYITYFVPNFKRKTAYLNGEIIKSGKGTLIKLNIKPNPVIAIFPIFTLLI
;
A
#
# COMPACT_ATOMS: atom_id res chain seq x y z
N MET A 1 12.93 14.25 5.32
CA MET A 1 12.93 14.86 3.97
C MET A 1 12.51 13.88 2.88
N ILE A 2 13.09 12.67 2.84
CA ILE A 2 12.73 11.63 1.86
C ILE A 2 11.21 11.35 1.83
N GLU A 3 10.55 11.26 2.98
CA GLU A 3 9.08 11.05 3.02
C GLU A 3 8.27 12.15 2.31
N LYS A 4 8.70 13.42 2.39
CA LYS A 4 8.07 14.54 1.66
C LYS A 4 8.33 14.44 0.16
N ILE A 5 9.54 14.08 -0.24
CA ILE A 5 9.92 13.90 -1.66
C ILE A 5 9.16 12.73 -2.30
N LEU A 6 8.98 11.64 -1.54
CA LEU A 6 8.24 10.45 -1.96
C LEU A 6 6.72 10.59 -1.79
N ASN A 7 6.22 11.75 -1.34
CA ASN A 7 4.82 11.97 -0.95
C ASN A 7 4.25 10.87 -0.04
N THR A 8 5.09 10.27 0.80
CA THR A 8 4.71 9.15 1.65
C THR A 8 3.88 9.64 2.83
N LYS A 9 2.69 9.07 3.03
CA LYS A 9 1.80 9.39 4.16
C LYS A 9 1.66 8.19 5.07
N LYS A 10 1.91 8.38 6.36
CA LYS A 10 1.69 7.38 7.41
C LYS A 10 0.42 7.76 8.18
N ILE A 11 -0.55 6.86 8.22
CA ILE A 11 -1.84 7.07 8.89
C ILE A 11 -2.09 5.90 9.84
N ASN A 12 -2.48 6.21 11.07
CA ASN A 12 -2.90 5.19 12.03
C ASN A 12 -4.41 5.30 12.23
N TYR A 13 -5.12 4.18 12.11
CA TYR A 13 -6.55 4.10 12.36
C TYR A 13 -6.81 3.11 13.49
N SER A 14 -7.57 3.51 14.50
CA SER A 14 -7.99 2.60 15.57
C SER A 14 -9.38 2.06 15.27
N SER A 15 -9.51 0.74 15.29
CA SER A 15 -10.78 0.03 15.12
C SER A 15 -11.15 -0.70 16.40
N ASN A 16 -12.44 -0.67 16.76
CA ASN A 16 -12.96 -1.48 17.86
C ASN A 16 -13.20 -2.95 17.46
N LEU A 17 -12.99 -3.29 16.18
CA LEU A 17 -13.09 -4.67 15.71
C LEU A 17 -11.90 -5.49 16.17
N ASN A 18 -12.11 -6.78 16.38
CA ASN A 18 -11.01 -7.73 16.54
C ASN A 18 -10.29 -7.94 15.18
N ALA A 19 -9.05 -8.45 15.23
CA ALA A 19 -8.21 -8.58 14.05
C ALA A 19 -8.81 -9.47 12.94
N SER A 20 -9.53 -10.53 13.31
CA SER A 20 -10.16 -11.45 12.34
C SER A 20 -11.28 -10.76 11.56
N ASN A 21 -12.19 -10.09 12.27
CA ASN A 21 -13.31 -9.37 11.66
C ASN A 21 -12.82 -8.20 10.80
N LEU A 22 -11.76 -7.52 11.25
CA LEU A 22 -11.16 -6.43 10.50
C LEU A 22 -10.49 -6.93 9.22
N ARG A 23 -9.76 -8.04 9.31
CA ARG A 23 -9.17 -8.71 8.15
C ARG A 23 -10.25 -9.09 7.14
N GLN A 24 -11.32 -9.73 7.59
CA GLN A 24 -12.43 -10.13 6.72
C GLN A 24 -13.01 -8.91 5.97
N LYS A 25 -13.26 -7.79 6.67
CA LYS A 25 -13.74 -6.56 6.02
C LYS A 25 -12.78 -6.04 4.95
N ILE A 26 -11.47 -6.10 5.21
CA ILE A 26 -10.47 -5.68 4.24
C ILE A 26 -10.47 -6.62 3.02
N GLU A 27 -10.59 -7.94 3.23
CA GLU A 27 -10.73 -8.91 2.13
C GLU A 27 -12.01 -8.68 1.31
N ASP A 28 -13.12 -8.35 1.96
CA ASP A 28 -14.38 -8.08 1.29
C ASP A 28 -14.32 -6.80 0.44
N VAL A 29 -13.59 -5.77 0.91
CA VAL A 29 -13.28 -4.59 0.09
C VAL A 29 -12.46 -4.99 -1.14
N PHE A 30 -11.46 -5.87 -1.00
CA PHE A 30 -10.64 -6.29 -2.14
C PHE A 30 -11.40 -7.10 -3.20
N LYS A 31 -12.52 -7.73 -2.84
CA LYS A 31 -13.39 -8.46 -3.77
C LYS A 31 -14.30 -7.55 -4.60
N GLN A 32 -14.42 -6.27 -4.25
CA GLN A 32 -15.26 -5.34 -4.99
C GLN A 32 -14.67 -5.07 -6.39
N SER A 33 -15.43 -5.40 -7.43
CA SER A 33 -14.99 -5.30 -8.82
C SER A 33 -14.91 -3.86 -9.33
N ASN A 34 -15.67 -2.93 -8.73
CA ASN A 34 -15.78 -1.52 -9.12
C ASN A 34 -14.65 -0.61 -8.59
N LEU A 35 -13.71 -1.14 -7.80
CA LEU A 35 -12.58 -0.35 -7.29
C LEU A 35 -11.51 -0.16 -8.37
N SER A 36 -10.83 0.99 -8.37
CA SER A 36 -9.68 1.27 -9.25
C SER A 36 -8.38 0.57 -8.82
N PHE A 37 -8.40 -0.16 -7.70
CA PHE A 37 -7.24 -0.85 -7.14
C PHE A 37 -7.53 -2.33 -6.84
N VAL A 38 -6.47 -3.12 -6.76
CA VAL A 38 -6.46 -4.51 -6.28
C VAL A 38 -5.72 -4.56 -4.95
N GLY A 39 -6.29 -5.21 -3.95
CA GLY A 39 -5.61 -5.50 -2.70
C GLY A 39 -5.27 -6.98 -2.56
N ARG A 40 -4.21 -7.28 -1.81
CA ARG A 40 -3.90 -8.64 -1.35
C ARG A 40 -3.21 -8.60 0.00
N PHE A 41 -3.38 -9.67 0.77
CA PHE A 41 -2.57 -9.90 1.96
C PHE A 41 -1.19 -10.44 1.57
N THR A 42 -0.15 -9.87 2.16
CA THR A 42 1.24 -10.34 1.99
C THR A 42 1.67 -11.23 3.14
N SER A 43 1.04 -11.08 4.31
CA SER A 43 1.23 -11.93 5.48
C SER A 43 -0.06 -12.04 6.30
N GLN A 44 0.00 -12.66 7.48
CA GLN A 44 -1.17 -12.81 8.36
C GLN A 44 -1.76 -11.45 8.78
N ASN A 45 -0.91 -10.44 8.97
CA ASN A 45 -1.28 -9.13 9.48
C ASN A 45 -1.00 -8.00 8.49
N GLU A 46 -0.33 -8.26 7.37
CA GLU A 46 0.02 -7.22 6.40
C GLU A 46 -0.71 -7.41 5.08
N PHE A 47 -1.05 -6.29 4.46
CA PHE A 47 -1.65 -6.24 3.15
C PHE A 47 -1.08 -5.09 2.32
N GLY A 48 -1.17 -5.24 1.01
CA GLY A 48 -0.79 -4.21 0.05
C GLY A 48 -1.91 -3.97 -0.95
N THR A 49 -2.11 -2.72 -1.35
CA THR A 49 -2.96 -2.37 -2.49
C THR A 49 -2.13 -1.81 -3.63
N TYR A 50 -2.59 -2.10 -4.84
CA TYR A 50 -1.96 -1.79 -6.11
C TYR A 50 -3.03 -1.22 -7.01
N ASP A 51 -2.72 -0.18 -7.76
CA ASP A 51 -3.65 0.33 -8.77
C ASP A 51 -3.86 -0.72 -9.89
N LYS A 52 -5.10 -0.93 -10.33
CA LYS A 52 -5.45 -1.88 -11.40
C LYS A 52 -4.83 -1.47 -12.73
N TRP A 53 -4.78 -0.16 -12.97
CA TRP A 53 -4.39 0.49 -14.22
C TRP A 53 -2.94 0.95 -14.22
N THR A 54 -2.20 0.78 -13.13
CA THR A 54 -0.73 0.84 -13.14
C THR A 54 -0.19 -0.38 -13.88
N TYR A 55 -0.46 -0.39 -15.17
CA TYR A 55 0.37 -0.99 -16.17
C TYR A 55 1.68 -0.21 -16.18
N ILE A 56 2.73 -0.99 -16.30
CA ILE A 56 4.10 -0.61 -16.56
C ILE A 56 4.10 0.11 -17.93
N THR A 57 3.69 1.38 -17.98
CA THR A 57 3.75 2.22 -19.21
C THR A 57 5.17 2.59 -19.58
N TYR A 58 6.13 2.32 -18.69
CA TYR A 58 7.54 2.28 -19.04
C TYR A 58 7.94 0.82 -19.16
N PHE A 59 7.91 0.29 -20.38
CA PHE A 59 8.49 -1.02 -20.74
C PHE A 59 10.00 -0.97 -20.49
N VAL A 60 10.42 -1.01 -19.22
CA VAL A 60 11.80 -1.24 -18.82
C VAL A 60 11.97 -2.75 -18.79
N PRO A 61 12.73 -3.34 -19.72
CA PRO A 61 12.99 -4.77 -19.70
C PRO A 61 13.55 -5.13 -18.31
N ASN A 62 13.02 -6.18 -17.70
CA ASN A 62 13.41 -6.71 -16.37
C ASN A 62 12.85 -6.00 -15.11
N PHE A 63 12.10 -4.90 -15.21
CA PHE A 63 11.50 -4.24 -14.02
C PHE A 63 10.02 -4.60 -13.81
N LYS A 64 9.74 -5.88 -13.51
CA LYS A 64 8.39 -6.39 -13.16
C LYS A 64 7.95 -6.03 -11.73
N ARG A 65 8.19 -4.80 -11.25
CA ARG A 65 7.78 -4.42 -9.89
C ARG A 65 6.52 -3.56 -9.94
N LYS A 66 5.35 -4.21 -9.77
CA LYS A 66 4.14 -3.51 -9.32
C LYS A 66 4.44 -2.98 -7.91
N THR A 67 4.71 -1.69 -7.79
CA THR A 67 4.90 -1.05 -6.47
C THR A 67 3.54 -0.90 -5.81
N ALA A 68 3.42 -1.37 -4.57
CA ALA A 68 2.20 -1.16 -3.79
C ALA A 68 2.03 0.33 -3.52
N TYR A 69 0.83 0.84 -3.82
CA TYR A 69 0.42 2.22 -3.55
C TYR A 69 0.20 2.45 -2.06
N LEU A 70 -0.23 1.40 -1.34
CA LEU A 70 -0.45 1.43 0.09
C LEU A 70 -0.06 0.08 0.68
N ASN A 71 0.69 0.12 1.78
CA ASN A 71 0.92 -1.03 2.64
C ASN A 71 0.18 -0.81 3.97
N GLY A 72 -0.55 -1.82 4.42
CA GLY A 72 -1.28 -1.81 5.67
C GLY A 72 -0.80 -2.91 6.60
N GLU A 73 -0.77 -2.62 7.90
CA GLU A 73 -0.43 -3.57 8.96
C GLU A 73 -1.53 -3.54 10.03
N ILE A 74 -2.01 -4.73 10.40
CA ILE A 74 -3.04 -4.96 11.42
C ILE A 74 -2.35 -5.36 12.73
N ILE A 75 -2.43 -4.48 13.73
CA ILE A 75 -1.80 -4.68 15.05
C ILE A 75 -2.89 -4.85 16.09
N LYS A 76 -2.87 -5.97 16.82
CA LYS A 76 -3.74 -6.18 17.97
C LYS A 76 -3.32 -5.23 19.09
N SER A 77 -4.24 -4.41 19.59
CA SER A 77 -4.04 -3.54 20.74
C SER A 77 -4.99 -3.95 21.86
N GLY A 78 -4.61 -3.81 23.12
CA GLY A 78 -5.44 -4.27 24.25
C GLY A 78 -6.86 -3.67 24.30
N LYS A 79 -7.12 -2.58 23.55
CA LYS A 79 -8.43 -1.91 23.43
C LYS A 79 -9.10 -2.06 22.05
N GLY A 80 -8.59 -2.91 21.16
CA GLY A 80 -9.10 -3.09 19.79
C GLY A 80 -8.03 -3.50 18.78
N THR A 81 -8.17 -3.08 17.53
CA THR A 81 -7.17 -3.34 16.48
C THR A 81 -6.75 -2.04 15.83
N LEU A 82 -5.44 -1.80 15.80
CA LEU A 82 -4.84 -0.66 15.14
C LEU A 82 -4.45 -1.05 13.70
N ILE A 83 -4.79 -0.21 12.75
CA ILE A 83 -4.35 -0.32 11.36
C ILE A 83 -3.30 0.76 11.13
N LYS A 84 -2.08 0.36 10.79
CA LYS A 84 -1.07 1.29 10.26
C LYS A 84 -1.12 1.26 8.76
N LEU A 85 -1.26 2.41 8.13
CA LEU A 85 -1.26 2.57 6.69
C LEU A 85 -0.03 3.39 6.29
N ASN A 86 0.70 2.90 5.31
CA ASN A 86 1.83 3.55 4.69
C ASN A 86 1.53 3.73 3.20
N ILE A 87 1.13 4.94 2.82
CA ILE A 87 0.70 5.29 1.48
C ILE A 87 1.88 5.89 0.73
N LYS A 88 2.23 5.31 -0.40
CA LYS A 88 3.28 5.75 -1.32
C LYS A 88 2.66 6.01 -2.69
N PRO A 89 2.16 7.23 -2.92
CA PRO A 89 1.38 7.52 -4.12
C PRO A 89 2.22 7.57 -5.40
N ASN A 90 3.54 7.79 -5.27
CA ASN A 90 4.45 7.80 -6.40
C ASN A 90 5.17 6.44 -6.53
N PRO A 91 5.10 5.74 -7.68
CA PRO A 91 6.00 4.63 -7.94
C PRO A 91 7.44 5.17 -7.93
N VAL A 92 8.37 4.44 -7.28
CA VAL A 92 9.80 4.81 -7.14
C VAL A 92 10.44 5.20 -8.48
N ILE A 93 9.89 4.68 -9.59
CA ILE A 93 10.26 4.97 -10.97
C ILE A 93 10.21 6.48 -11.30
N ALA A 94 9.23 7.23 -10.78
CA ALA A 94 9.07 8.65 -11.09
C ALA A 94 10.19 9.55 -10.53
N ILE A 95 11.01 9.03 -9.62
CA ILE A 95 11.99 9.78 -8.83
C ILE A 95 13.42 9.32 -9.17
N PHE A 96 13.55 8.20 -9.89
CA PHE A 96 14.82 7.69 -10.39
C PHE A 96 15.61 8.72 -11.22
N PRO A 97 14.97 9.53 -12.11
CA PRO A 97 15.68 10.57 -12.86
C PRO A 97 16.29 11.66 -11.97
N ILE A 98 15.66 11.94 -10.82
CA ILE A 98 16.12 12.97 -9.86
C ILE A 98 17.35 12.47 -9.10
N PHE A 99 17.41 11.18 -8.75
CA PHE A 99 18.58 10.60 -8.08
C PHE A 99 19.79 10.47 -9.00
N THR A 100 19.59 10.22 -10.30
CA THR A 100 20.69 10.19 -11.29
C THR A 100 21.31 11.55 -11.57
N LEU A 101 20.64 12.66 -11.23
CA LEU A 101 21.19 14.02 -11.36
C LEU A 101 21.96 14.47 -10.11
N LEU A 102 21.85 13.73 -9.00
CA LEU A 102 22.49 14.04 -7.71
C LEU A 102 23.70 13.14 -7.39
N ILE A 103 24.00 12.17 -8.27
CA ILE A 103 25.20 11.33 -8.26
C ILE A 103 26.06 11.77 -9.44
#